data_AF-A0A8J2IGH5-F1
#
_entry.id   AF-A0A8J2IGH5-F1
#
_cell.length_a   1.000
_cell.length_b   1.000
_cell.length_c   1.000
_cell.angle_alpha   90.00
_cell.angle_beta   90.00
_cell.angle_gamma   90.00
#
_symmetry.space_group_name_H-M   'P 1'
#
loop_
_entity.id
_entity.type
_entity.pdbx_description
1 polymer ?
#
loop_
_entity_poly.entity_id
_entity_poly.type
_entity_poly.pdbx_seq_one_letter_code
_entity_poly.pdbx_strand_id
1 'polypeptide(L)'
;MESPGIQRPLLIAPERAVVKRFYPPLLLLIALTSLCPRRRPGEDPEFDTLTGLEPLFRAFVSKIAFLCCTEVGGAAISACAVLQLPDCVQYVIGINEQGPARCEDIQASITSILHMFSVVPPPHSPEREGLRIRALYASLELCKKRVNGYMRSLKVHLRECIESCERESTQEGELTKNELSHILGLLEACLDTCHSEKVGLMETVATIWPQLFSDIQICMIKSSSPVSDVLPTNPWTAAKIMNRMSSDESLLHLFATQLDSLSVHDIDNKVSELWSHAPKPVVHAEVLLHDWLENTEGGIRPERFFNRWKFIGSSKPPCKLCSYFFDEYPTDVQVRPSHQNAYFAWRMPDVYTHQGKQSTHKRKLVMESIKTRIRADVVRMLSEKLADGRPHDSSAYISLWRGTASGPRDDTASLEETAQLLESCTVATIQEQGATDQESAEGVVKVLDGYHEEEILFKGKTAVRKTVQNRQEEQ
;
A
#
# COMPACT_ATOMS: atom_id res chain seq x y z
N MET A 1 -32.39 -4.69 -33.40
CA MET A 1 -32.50 -5.63 -32.26
C MET A 1 -31.71 -5.02 -31.13
N GLU A 2 -32.40 -4.34 -30.23
CA GLU A 2 -31.82 -3.73 -29.04
C GLU A 2 -31.39 -4.83 -28.05
N SER A 3 -30.17 -4.74 -27.54
CA SER A 3 -29.66 -5.64 -26.50
C SER A 3 -30.57 -5.58 -25.28
N PRO A 4 -30.98 -6.73 -24.70
CA PRO A 4 -31.82 -6.73 -23.51
C PRO A 4 -31.08 -6.04 -22.37
N GLY A 5 -31.68 -4.98 -21.85
CA GLY A 5 -31.11 -4.17 -20.77
C GLY A 5 -30.75 -5.05 -19.57
N ILE A 6 -29.46 -5.18 -19.29
CA ILE A 6 -28.95 -5.81 -18.07
C ILE A 6 -29.47 -4.95 -16.91
N GLN A 7 -30.54 -5.41 -16.25
CA GLN A 7 -31.03 -4.78 -15.03
C GLN A 7 -29.86 -4.72 -14.05
N ARG A 8 -29.49 -3.51 -13.61
CA ARG A 8 -28.46 -3.36 -12.58
C ARG A 8 -28.89 -4.15 -11.35
N PRO A 9 -28.04 -5.03 -10.80
CA PRO A 9 -28.42 -5.84 -9.64
C PRO A 9 -28.77 -4.91 -8.47
N LEU A 10 -29.92 -5.14 -7.86
CA LEU A 10 -30.43 -4.32 -6.77
C LEU A 10 -29.57 -4.53 -5.51
N LEU A 11 -29.04 -3.44 -4.97
CA LEU A 11 -28.20 -3.44 -3.77
C LEU A 11 -29.06 -3.54 -2.51
N ILE A 12 -28.71 -4.45 -1.59
CA ILE A 12 -29.30 -4.55 -0.26
C ILE A 12 -28.55 -3.61 0.69
N ALA A 13 -29.24 -2.55 1.11
CA ALA A 13 -28.72 -1.60 2.09
C ALA A 13 -28.25 -2.32 3.37
N PRO A 14 -27.07 -2.00 3.91
CA PRO A 14 -26.60 -2.59 5.16
C PRO A 14 -27.50 -2.17 6.32
N GLU A 15 -27.57 -3.02 7.34
CA GLU A 15 -28.36 -2.73 8.55
C GLU A 15 -27.77 -1.50 9.26
N ARG A 16 -28.50 -0.38 9.23
CA ARG A 16 -28.03 0.91 9.76
C ARG A 16 -27.53 0.83 11.20
N ALA A 17 -28.16 -0.02 12.03
CA ALA A 17 -27.77 -0.19 13.42
C ALA A 17 -26.37 -0.83 13.56
N VAL A 18 -26.02 -1.77 12.70
CA VAL A 18 -24.70 -2.44 12.70
C VAL A 18 -23.64 -1.46 12.22
N VAL A 19 -23.89 -0.77 11.11
CA VAL A 19 -23.00 0.25 10.54
C VAL A 19 -22.67 1.34 11.57
N LYS A 20 -23.70 1.95 12.19
CA LYS A 20 -23.51 3.03 13.18
C LYS A 20 -22.78 2.59 14.45
N ARG A 21 -22.69 1.29 14.73
CA ARG A 21 -21.98 0.72 15.89
C ARG A 21 -20.55 0.28 15.56
N PHE A 22 -20.18 0.22 14.27
CA PHE A 22 -18.88 -0.26 13.82
C PHE A 22 -17.82 0.86 13.73
N TYR A 23 -18.20 2.01 13.18
CA TYR A 23 -17.24 3.10 12.90
C TYR A 23 -16.77 3.88 14.13
N PRO A 24 -17.60 4.20 15.14
CA PRO A 24 -17.11 4.92 16.32
C PRO A 24 -15.98 4.17 17.07
N PRO A 25 -16.08 2.85 17.31
CA PRO A 25 -14.97 2.08 17.90
C PRO A 25 -13.70 2.07 17.05
N LEU A 26 -13.83 1.97 15.73
CA LEU A 26 -12.71 2.06 14.79
C LEU A 26 -12.01 3.42 14.89
N LEU A 27 -12.79 4.50 14.95
CA LEU A 27 -12.27 5.85 15.07
C LEU A 27 -11.53 6.04 16.40
N LEU A 28 -12.06 5.51 17.51
CA LEU A 28 -11.36 5.50 18.79
C LEU A 28 -10.03 4.73 18.73
N LEU A 29 -10.01 3.57 18.06
CA LEU A 29 -8.77 2.81 17.84
C LEU A 29 -7.73 3.64 17.08
N ILE A 30 -8.14 4.33 16.01
CA ILE A 30 -7.25 5.20 15.20
C ILE A 30 -6.74 6.38 16.04
N ALA A 31 -7.61 7.01 16.83
CA ALA A 31 -7.24 8.10 17.73
C ALA A 31 -6.18 7.64 18.74
N LEU A 32 -6.42 6.53 19.44
CA LEU A 32 -5.47 5.94 20.39
C LEU A 32 -4.14 5.57 19.72
N THR A 33 -4.19 5.01 18.50
CA THR A 33 -2.99 4.67 17.72
C THR A 33 -2.11 5.89 17.44
N SER A 34 -2.71 7.07 17.29
CA SER A 34 -1.97 8.32 17.07
C SER A 34 -1.36 8.93 18.33
N LEU A 35 -1.87 8.55 19.51
CA LEU A 35 -1.45 9.08 20.81
C LEU A 35 -0.48 8.16 21.55
N CYS A 36 -0.51 6.85 21.27
CA CYS A 36 0.38 5.88 21.90
C CYS A 36 1.66 5.66 21.08
N PRO A 37 2.81 5.39 21.75
CA PRO A 37 3.99 4.92 21.05
C PRO A 37 3.69 3.60 20.34
N ARG A 38 4.25 3.43 19.14
CA ARG A 38 4.09 2.19 18.37
C ARG A 38 5.02 1.12 18.91
N ARG A 39 4.53 -0.12 18.95
CA ARG A 39 5.40 -1.30 19.11
C ARG A 39 6.46 -1.27 18.03
N ARG A 40 7.68 -1.72 18.38
CA ARG A 40 8.67 -2.02 17.33
C ARG A 40 8.02 -3.07 16.42
N PRO A 41 7.93 -2.82 15.11
CA PRO A 41 7.45 -3.85 14.20
C PRO A 41 8.30 -5.10 14.43
N GLY A 42 7.67 -6.26 14.56
CA GLY A 42 8.39 -7.50 14.28
C GLY A 42 8.90 -7.42 12.84
N GLU A 43 10.01 -8.07 12.56
CA GLU A 43 10.35 -8.38 11.16
C GLU A 43 9.12 -9.03 10.54
N ASP A 44 8.70 -8.55 9.36
CA ASP A 44 7.67 -9.29 8.62
C ASP A 44 8.24 -10.71 8.48
N PRO A 45 7.48 -11.78 8.76
CA PRO A 45 7.98 -13.13 8.49
C PRO A 45 8.41 -13.14 7.03
N GLU A 46 9.72 -13.15 6.84
CA GLU A 46 10.33 -12.97 5.55
C GLU A 46 9.89 -14.16 4.72
N PHE A 47 9.14 -13.89 3.66
CA PHE A 47 8.95 -14.89 2.60
C PHE A 47 10.31 -15.33 2.01
N ASP A 48 11.40 -14.62 2.32
CA ASP A 48 12.79 -15.02 2.01
C ASP A 48 13.19 -16.33 2.71
N THR A 49 12.47 -16.77 3.76
CA THR A 49 12.64 -18.12 4.36
C THR A 49 11.88 -19.22 3.60
N LEU A 50 10.94 -18.84 2.74
CA LEU A 50 10.08 -19.77 2.03
C LEU A 50 10.72 -20.15 0.68
N THR A 51 11.50 -21.22 0.72
CA THR A 51 11.99 -21.89 -0.48
C THR A 51 10.84 -22.64 -1.16
N GLY A 52 10.74 -22.53 -2.50
CA GLY A 52 9.77 -23.29 -3.28
C GLY A 52 9.01 -22.46 -4.31
N LEU A 53 8.17 -23.16 -5.07
CA LEU A 53 7.43 -22.59 -6.19
C LEU A 53 6.28 -21.68 -5.74
N GLU A 54 5.51 -22.09 -4.73
CA GLU A 54 4.37 -21.30 -4.25
C GLU A 54 4.77 -19.91 -3.69
N PRO A 55 5.81 -19.78 -2.85
CA PRO A 55 6.36 -18.49 -2.42
C PRO A 55 6.78 -17.59 -3.59
N LEU A 56 7.47 -18.15 -4.58
CA LEU A 56 7.89 -17.44 -5.80
C LEU A 56 6.68 -16.96 -6.61
N PHE A 57 5.62 -17.76 -6.70
CA PHE A 57 4.38 -17.35 -7.35
C PHE A 57 3.69 -16.21 -6.58
N ARG A 58 3.57 -16.33 -5.25
CA ARG A 58 2.97 -15.27 -4.40
C ARG A 58 3.73 -13.94 -4.52
N ALA A 59 5.05 -14.01 -4.61
CA ALA A 59 5.93 -12.89 -4.90
C ALA A 59 5.58 -12.21 -6.23
N PHE A 60 5.52 -13.02 -7.31
CA PHE A 60 5.16 -12.57 -8.64
C PHE A 60 3.79 -11.87 -8.66
N VAL A 61 2.74 -12.51 -8.14
CA VAL A 61 1.38 -11.94 -8.10
C VAL A 61 1.35 -10.61 -7.34
N SER A 62 2.08 -10.51 -6.22
CA SER A 62 2.19 -9.28 -5.43
C SER A 62 2.93 -8.16 -6.18
N LYS A 63 3.93 -8.50 -7.02
CA LYS A 63 4.64 -7.53 -7.86
C LYS A 63 3.80 -7.05 -9.04
N ILE A 64 2.96 -7.91 -9.63
CA ILE A 64 1.96 -7.48 -10.62
C ILE A 64 1.00 -6.48 -9.99
N ALA A 65 0.46 -6.77 -8.81
CA ALA A 65 -0.35 -5.81 -8.07
C ALA A 65 0.43 -4.50 -7.82
N PHE A 66 1.68 -4.59 -7.35
CA PHE A 66 2.54 -3.42 -7.13
C PHE A 66 2.72 -2.54 -8.37
N LEU A 67 2.96 -3.13 -9.55
CA LEU A 67 3.10 -2.39 -10.81
C LEU A 67 1.81 -1.65 -11.20
N CYS A 68 0.64 -2.19 -10.84
CA CYS A 68 -0.65 -1.54 -11.09
C CYS A 68 -0.92 -0.35 -10.14
N CYS A 69 -0.18 -0.25 -9.03
CA CYS A 69 -0.30 0.86 -8.08
C CYS A 69 0.57 2.03 -8.56
N THR A 70 0.02 2.85 -9.46
CA THR A 70 0.77 3.90 -10.18
C THR A 70 0.84 5.25 -9.47
N GLU A 71 0.23 5.40 -8.30
CA GLU A 71 0.18 6.67 -7.54
C GLU A 71 0.69 6.49 -6.11
N VAL A 72 1.07 7.61 -5.48
CA VAL A 72 1.44 7.64 -4.06
C VAL A 72 0.17 7.82 -3.23
N GLY A 73 0.10 7.15 -2.08
CA GLY A 73 -1.02 7.27 -1.14
C GLY A 73 -1.86 6.00 -1.01
N GLY A 74 -3.01 6.12 -0.33
CA GLY A 74 -3.95 5.03 -0.07
C GLY A 74 -5.08 4.89 -1.11
N ALA A 75 -5.25 5.88 -1.99
CA ALA A 75 -6.33 5.89 -2.98
C ALA A 75 -6.12 4.85 -4.10
N ALA A 76 -4.87 4.59 -4.51
CA ALA A 76 -4.54 3.75 -5.66
C ALA A 76 -4.03 2.34 -5.30
N ILE A 77 -4.49 1.78 -4.17
CA ILE A 77 -4.14 0.40 -3.80
C ILE A 77 -4.72 -0.57 -4.83
N SER A 78 -3.94 -1.60 -5.17
CA SER A 78 -4.30 -2.61 -6.15
C SER A 78 -4.09 -4.00 -5.58
N ALA A 79 -4.93 -4.93 -6.05
CA ALA A 79 -4.85 -6.35 -5.74
C ALA A 79 -4.96 -7.17 -7.04
N CYS A 80 -4.33 -8.34 -7.06
CA CYS A 80 -4.27 -9.23 -8.20
C CYS A 80 -4.47 -10.69 -7.76
N ALA A 81 -5.25 -11.44 -8.54
CA ALA A 81 -5.35 -12.89 -8.47
C ALA A 81 -5.08 -13.48 -9.85
N VAL A 82 -4.51 -14.68 -9.90
CA VAL A 82 -4.22 -15.39 -11.15
C VAL A 82 -5.06 -16.66 -11.20
N LEU A 83 -5.92 -16.72 -12.20
CA LEU A 83 -6.89 -17.77 -12.40
C LEU A 83 -6.50 -18.65 -13.59
N GLN A 84 -6.87 -19.92 -13.50
CA GLN A 84 -6.73 -20.88 -14.59
C GLN A 84 -8.06 -20.99 -15.33
N LEU A 85 -8.09 -20.56 -16.59
CA LEU A 85 -9.16 -20.86 -17.54
C LEU A 85 -8.78 -22.12 -18.36
N PRO A 86 -9.72 -22.73 -19.10
CA PRO A 86 -9.43 -23.93 -19.89
C PRO A 86 -8.28 -23.75 -20.89
N ASP A 87 -8.24 -22.61 -21.57
CA ASP A 87 -7.30 -22.37 -22.66
C ASP A 87 -6.18 -21.37 -22.29
N CYS A 88 -6.32 -20.66 -21.16
CA CYS A 88 -5.42 -19.57 -20.81
C CYS A 88 -5.34 -19.27 -19.31
N VAL A 89 -4.44 -18.36 -18.96
CA VAL A 89 -4.36 -17.75 -17.63
C VAL A 89 -5.08 -16.40 -17.65
N GLN A 90 -5.87 -16.14 -16.62
CA GLN A 90 -6.53 -14.85 -16.42
C GLN A 90 -5.98 -14.14 -15.18
N TYR A 91 -5.49 -12.92 -15.37
CA TYR A 91 -5.17 -11.98 -14.30
C TYR A 91 -6.42 -11.17 -13.96
N VAL A 92 -6.84 -11.20 -12.70
CA VAL A 92 -7.97 -10.41 -12.21
C VAL A 92 -7.43 -9.34 -11.28
N ILE A 93 -7.61 -8.07 -11.64
CA ILE A 93 -6.98 -6.94 -10.98
C ILE A 93 -8.06 -5.97 -10.49
N GLY A 94 -8.05 -5.68 -9.19
CA GLY A 94 -8.86 -4.63 -8.58
C GLY A 94 -7.99 -3.43 -8.22
N ILE A 95 -8.43 -2.21 -8.53
CA ILE A 95 -7.74 -0.98 -8.14
C ILE A 95 -8.74 -0.03 -7.48
N ASN A 96 -8.40 0.49 -6.30
CA ASN A 96 -9.18 1.52 -5.63
C ASN A 96 -9.14 2.84 -6.40
N GLU A 97 -10.26 3.55 -6.39
CA GLU A 97 -10.38 4.98 -6.77
C GLU A 97 -9.80 5.39 -8.14
N GLN A 98 -9.66 4.46 -9.09
CA GLN A 98 -9.22 4.78 -10.46
C GLN A 98 -10.39 4.90 -11.45
N GLY A 99 -10.24 5.85 -12.39
CA GLY A 99 -11.18 6.05 -13.49
C GLY A 99 -11.04 5.00 -14.60
N PRO A 100 -12.09 4.75 -15.41
CA PRO A 100 -12.07 3.71 -16.45
C PRO A 100 -10.89 3.82 -17.44
N ALA A 101 -10.64 5.03 -17.96
CA ALA A 101 -9.53 5.27 -18.90
C ALA A 101 -8.17 4.90 -18.29
N ARG A 102 -7.97 5.23 -17.01
CA ARG A 102 -6.72 4.89 -16.32
C ARG A 102 -6.58 3.38 -16.11
N CYS A 103 -7.66 2.68 -15.83
CA CYS A 103 -7.66 1.22 -15.75
C CYS A 103 -7.31 0.57 -17.10
N GLU A 104 -7.80 1.13 -18.21
CA GLU A 104 -7.47 0.68 -19.57
C GLU A 104 -5.97 0.90 -19.88
N ASP A 105 -5.41 2.07 -19.54
CA ASP A 105 -3.98 2.36 -19.70
C ASP A 105 -3.10 1.37 -18.91
N ILE A 106 -3.47 1.10 -17.64
CA ILE A 106 -2.76 0.16 -16.78
C ILE A 106 -2.85 -1.25 -17.36
N GLN A 107 -4.05 -1.67 -17.79
CA GLN A 107 -4.28 -2.96 -18.40
C GLN A 107 -3.41 -3.15 -19.66
N ALA A 108 -3.40 -2.18 -20.57
CA ALA A 108 -2.59 -2.22 -21.78
C ALA A 108 -1.08 -2.30 -21.45
N SER A 109 -0.63 -1.51 -20.49
CA SER A 109 0.77 -1.48 -20.05
C SER A 109 1.22 -2.80 -19.43
N ILE A 110 0.42 -3.37 -18.52
CA ILE A 110 0.72 -4.67 -17.89
C ILE A 110 0.68 -5.80 -18.92
N THR A 111 -0.28 -5.77 -19.85
CA THR A 111 -0.35 -6.75 -20.95
C THR A 111 0.93 -6.72 -21.78
N SER A 112 1.40 -5.53 -22.16
CA SER A 112 2.66 -5.35 -22.89
C SER A 112 3.87 -5.88 -22.09
N ILE A 113 3.94 -5.56 -20.79
CA ILE A 113 5.02 -6.03 -19.92
C ILE A 113 5.04 -7.55 -19.84
N LEU A 114 3.89 -8.19 -19.62
CA LEU A 114 3.81 -9.66 -19.54
C LEU A 114 4.18 -10.31 -20.88
N HIS A 115 3.71 -9.78 -22.01
CA HIS A 115 4.06 -10.31 -23.33
C HIS A 115 5.57 -10.26 -23.64
N MET A 116 6.31 -9.28 -23.12
CA MET A 116 7.76 -9.24 -23.28
C MET A 116 8.47 -10.49 -22.72
N PHE A 117 7.88 -11.15 -21.73
CA PHE A 117 8.43 -12.37 -21.12
C PHE A 117 7.82 -13.67 -21.68
N SER A 118 6.98 -13.59 -22.74
CA SER A 118 6.43 -14.79 -23.40
C SER A 118 7.50 -15.67 -24.04
N VAL A 119 8.64 -15.07 -24.42
CA VAL A 119 9.83 -15.76 -24.92
C VAL A 119 11.05 -15.22 -24.17
N VAL A 120 11.58 -15.99 -23.24
CA VAL A 120 12.76 -15.60 -22.47
C VAL A 120 14.03 -16.05 -23.20
N PRO A 121 14.95 -15.13 -23.56
CA PRO A 121 16.21 -15.50 -24.17
C PRO A 121 17.11 -16.32 -23.22
N PRO A 122 18.12 -17.03 -23.77
CA PRO A 122 19.04 -17.84 -22.96
C PRO A 122 19.73 -17.04 -21.83
N PRO A 123 20.10 -17.70 -20.72
CA PRO A 123 20.88 -17.07 -19.66
C PRO A 123 22.14 -16.39 -20.18
N HIS A 124 22.46 -15.21 -19.65
CA HIS A 124 23.66 -14.42 -19.98
C HIS A 124 23.77 -13.95 -21.44
N SER A 125 22.70 -14.02 -22.24
CA SER A 125 22.71 -13.50 -23.61
C SER A 125 22.50 -11.97 -23.66
N PRO A 126 23.05 -11.26 -24.67
CA PRO A 126 22.81 -9.83 -24.83
C PRO A 126 21.33 -9.50 -25.08
N GLU A 127 20.57 -10.41 -25.72
CA GLU A 127 19.13 -10.27 -25.91
C GLU A 127 18.37 -10.32 -24.59
N ARG A 128 18.85 -11.13 -23.63
CA ARG A 128 18.29 -11.20 -22.27
C ARG A 128 18.51 -9.90 -21.52
N GLU A 129 19.70 -9.32 -21.63
CA GLU A 129 19.96 -8.00 -21.04
C GLU A 129 19.10 -6.92 -21.70
N GLY A 130 18.95 -6.95 -23.03
CA GLY A 130 18.03 -6.07 -23.75
C GLY A 130 16.57 -6.22 -23.32
N LEU A 131 16.10 -7.45 -23.05
CA LEU A 131 14.78 -7.71 -22.49
C LEU A 131 14.65 -7.07 -21.09
N ARG A 132 15.67 -7.19 -20.24
CA ARG A 132 15.67 -6.58 -18.90
C ARG A 132 15.51 -5.08 -18.97
N ILE A 133 16.32 -4.44 -19.79
CA ILE A 133 16.29 -2.99 -19.97
C ILE A 133 14.90 -2.55 -20.45
N ARG A 134 14.34 -3.18 -21.50
CA ARG A 134 13.00 -2.84 -22.00
C ARG A 134 11.89 -3.03 -20.97
N ALA A 135 11.91 -4.15 -20.23
CA ALA A 135 10.93 -4.45 -19.20
C ALA A 135 11.00 -3.45 -18.03
N LEU A 136 12.22 -3.04 -17.65
CA LEU A 136 12.41 -1.98 -16.67
C LEU A 136 11.81 -0.67 -17.15
N TYR A 137 12.17 -0.20 -18.35
CA TYR A 137 11.67 1.07 -18.88
C TYR A 137 10.15 1.10 -18.94
N ALA A 138 9.52 0.03 -19.41
CA ALA A 138 8.06 -0.08 -19.42
C ALA A 138 7.46 -0.03 -18.00
N SER A 139 8.10 -0.71 -17.04
CA SER A 139 7.66 -0.70 -15.63
C SER A 139 7.81 0.68 -14.99
N LEU A 140 8.92 1.38 -15.27
CA LEU A 140 9.19 2.73 -14.78
C LEU A 140 8.23 3.74 -15.39
N GLU A 141 7.95 3.66 -16.69
CA GLU A 141 7.02 4.59 -17.34
C GLU A 141 5.60 4.40 -16.78
N LEU A 142 5.16 3.15 -16.56
CA LEU A 142 3.88 2.87 -15.90
C LEU A 142 3.82 3.47 -14.48
N CYS A 143 4.90 3.33 -13.71
CA CYS A 143 4.98 3.79 -12.32
C CYS A 143 5.51 5.22 -12.16
N LYS A 144 5.72 5.96 -13.25
CA LYS A 144 6.43 7.25 -13.27
C LYS A 144 5.88 8.26 -12.29
N LYS A 145 4.55 8.40 -12.23
CA LYS A 145 3.87 9.29 -11.28
C LYS A 145 4.22 8.95 -9.84
N ARG A 146 4.21 7.65 -9.49
CA ARG A 146 4.56 7.16 -8.15
C ARG A 146 6.03 7.35 -7.82
N VAL A 147 6.94 7.01 -8.74
CA VAL A 147 8.39 7.21 -8.57
C VAL A 147 8.70 8.69 -8.34
N ASN A 148 8.14 9.57 -9.18
CA ASN A 148 8.30 11.01 -9.03
C ASN A 148 7.74 11.54 -7.71
N GLY A 149 6.67 10.96 -7.20
CA GLY A 149 6.14 11.29 -5.87
C GLY A 149 7.11 10.91 -4.75
N TYR A 150 7.72 9.73 -4.81
CA TYR A 150 8.76 9.34 -3.85
C TYR A 150 10.01 10.22 -3.95
N MET A 151 10.46 10.54 -5.16
CA MET A 151 11.62 11.43 -5.36
C MET A 151 11.36 12.83 -4.81
N ARG A 152 10.17 13.39 -5.04
CA ARG A 152 9.77 14.68 -4.46
C ARG A 152 9.78 14.65 -2.93
N SER A 153 9.22 13.61 -2.32
CA SER A 153 9.22 13.45 -0.86
C SER A 153 10.64 13.30 -0.30
N LEU A 154 11.48 12.49 -0.94
CA LEU A 154 12.88 12.31 -0.53
C LEU A 154 13.65 13.64 -0.62
N LYS A 155 13.45 14.42 -1.67
CA LYS A 155 14.05 15.75 -1.83
C LYS A 155 13.66 16.71 -0.69
N VAL A 156 12.38 16.73 -0.29
CA VAL A 156 11.92 17.56 0.83
C VAL A 156 12.63 17.15 2.13
N HIS A 157 12.66 15.86 2.45
CA HIS A 157 13.28 15.39 3.70
C HIS A 157 14.80 15.54 3.72
N LEU A 158 15.48 15.35 2.58
CA LEU A 158 16.92 15.62 2.48
C LEU A 158 17.23 17.08 2.81
N ARG A 159 16.41 18.03 2.30
CA ARG A 159 16.57 19.46 2.63
C ARG A 159 16.35 19.72 4.11
N GLU A 160 15.30 19.16 4.72
CA GLU A 160 15.04 19.29 6.16
C GLU A 160 16.21 18.75 7.01
N CYS A 161 16.81 17.63 6.59
CA CYS A 161 17.99 17.06 7.25
C CYS A 161 19.21 17.98 7.11
N ILE A 162 19.48 18.49 5.91
CA ILE A 162 20.56 19.46 5.64
C ILE A 162 20.40 20.70 6.52
N GLU A 163 19.21 21.31 6.54
CA GLU A 163 18.90 22.47 7.38
C GLU A 163 19.04 22.17 8.88
N SER A 164 18.76 20.92 9.30
CA SER A 164 18.97 20.51 10.69
C SER A 164 20.44 20.37 11.05
N CYS A 165 21.27 19.82 10.14
CA CYS A 165 22.71 19.74 10.32
C CYS A 165 23.34 21.15 10.40
N GLU A 166 22.89 22.09 9.56
CA GLU A 166 23.33 23.49 9.61
C GLU A 166 23.05 24.14 10.96
N ARG A 167 21.86 23.90 11.54
CA ARG A 167 21.46 24.43 12.84
C ARG A 167 22.26 23.85 14.01
N GLU A 168 22.80 22.64 13.90
CA GLU A 168 23.56 22.00 14.98
C GLU A 168 25.03 22.46 15.01
N SER A 169 25.58 22.96 13.90
CA SER A 169 26.91 23.60 13.82
C SER A 169 28.06 22.77 14.44
N THR A 170 27.96 21.43 14.38
CA THR A 170 29.00 20.50 14.81
C THR A 170 29.85 20.05 13.63
N GLN A 171 31.09 19.62 13.89
CA GLN A 171 31.98 19.09 12.84
C GLN A 171 31.40 17.82 12.17
N GLU A 172 30.71 16.97 12.93
CA GLU A 172 29.99 15.80 12.44
C GLU A 172 28.75 16.19 11.62
N GLY A 173 28.05 17.26 12.02
CA GLY A 173 26.95 17.85 11.27
C GLY A 173 27.37 18.38 9.90
N GLU A 174 28.54 19.01 9.80
CA GLU A 174 29.07 19.51 8.52
C GLU A 174 29.45 18.37 7.55
N LEU A 175 30.05 17.28 8.05
CA LEU A 175 30.33 16.10 7.24
C LEU A 175 29.04 15.45 6.72
N THR A 176 28.07 15.24 7.61
CA THR A 176 26.75 14.67 7.27
C THR A 176 26.03 15.56 6.25
N LYS A 177 26.08 16.89 6.42
CA LYS A 177 25.51 17.86 5.49
C LYS A 177 26.10 17.72 4.09
N ASN A 178 27.42 17.59 3.96
CA ASN A 178 28.08 17.48 2.68
C ASN A 178 27.67 16.19 1.94
N GLU A 179 27.59 15.06 2.66
CA GLU A 179 27.08 13.80 2.12
C GLU A 179 25.62 13.92 1.66
N LEU A 180 24.74 14.50 2.48
CA LEU A 180 23.33 14.69 2.15
C LEU A 180 23.14 15.64 0.95
N SER A 181 23.97 16.67 0.85
CA SER A 181 23.97 17.62 -0.27
C SER A 181 24.43 16.96 -1.56
N HIS A 182 25.43 16.07 -1.48
CA HIS A 182 25.84 15.26 -2.62
C HIS A 182 24.72 14.32 -3.08
N ILE A 183 24.06 13.61 -2.16
CA ILE A 183 22.91 12.75 -2.46
C ILE A 183 21.77 13.55 -3.10
N LEU A 184 21.51 14.76 -2.61
CA LEU A 184 20.52 15.66 -3.20
C LEU A 184 20.89 16.04 -4.64
N GLY A 185 22.15 16.37 -4.92
CA GLY A 185 22.64 16.66 -6.26
C GLY A 185 22.54 15.44 -7.21
N LEU A 186 22.89 14.25 -6.71
CA LEU A 186 22.70 12.99 -7.45
C LEU A 186 21.23 12.73 -7.75
N LEU A 187 20.33 12.97 -6.81
CA LEU A 187 18.89 12.79 -7.00
C LEU A 187 18.30 13.78 -8.02
N GLU A 188 18.84 15.00 -8.08
CA GLU A 188 18.50 15.98 -9.11
C GLU A 188 19.03 15.58 -10.49
N ALA A 189 20.17 14.88 -10.56
CA ALA A 189 20.73 14.33 -11.80
C ALA A 189 20.09 12.99 -12.24
N CYS A 190 19.64 12.15 -11.31
CA CYS A 190 18.99 10.85 -11.57
C CYS A 190 17.61 10.95 -12.21
N LEU A 191 17.11 12.17 -12.44
CA LEU A 191 15.88 12.40 -13.22
C LEU A 191 16.02 11.92 -14.69
N ASP A 192 17.24 11.74 -15.19
CA ASP A 192 17.48 11.39 -16.60
C ASP A 192 17.98 9.95 -16.83
N THR A 193 18.38 9.19 -15.81
CA THR A 193 18.88 7.81 -16.00
C THR A 193 18.52 6.90 -14.83
N CYS A 194 17.86 5.76 -15.13
CA CYS A 194 17.57 4.71 -14.15
C CYS A 194 17.87 3.32 -14.75
N HIS A 195 18.74 2.56 -14.09
CA HIS A 195 19.04 1.14 -14.39
C HIS A 195 18.72 0.23 -13.18
N SER A 196 18.57 -1.09 -13.40
CA SER A 196 17.67 -1.99 -12.63
C SER A 196 18.27 -3.26 -12.02
N GLU A 197 17.74 -3.62 -10.85
CA GLU A 197 17.82 -4.96 -10.22
C GLU A 197 16.48 -5.75 -10.20
N LYS A 198 15.34 -5.17 -10.60
CA LYS A 198 13.99 -5.76 -10.37
C LYS A 198 13.53 -6.79 -11.41
N VAL A 199 14.25 -6.96 -12.51
CA VAL A 199 13.80 -7.82 -13.63
C VAL A 199 14.08 -9.32 -13.42
N GLY A 200 15.03 -9.68 -12.54
CA GLY A 200 15.40 -11.09 -12.30
C GLY A 200 14.24 -11.99 -11.84
N LEU A 201 13.25 -11.43 -11.13
CA LEU A 201 12.06 -12.18 -10.71
C LEU A 201 11.18 -12.59 -11.89
N MET A 202 10.88 -11.66 -12.81
CA MET A 202 10.02 -11.93 -13.97
C MET A 202 10.62 -13.01 -14.87
N GLU A 203 11.94 -12.98 -15.08
CA GLU A 203 12.64 -13.99 -15.86
C GLU A 203 12.59 -15.39 -15.23
N THR A 204 12.76 -15.46 -13.91
CA THR A 204 12.73 -16.72 -13.16
C THR A 204 11.34 -17.35 -13.28
N VAL A 205 10.29 -16.55 -13.10
CA VAL A 205 8.90 -16.98 -13.22
C VAL A 205 8.57 -17.41 -14.65
N ALA A 206 9.02 -16.67 -15.66
CA ALA A 206 8.79 -17.00 -17.07
C ALA A 206 9.52 -18.27 -17.54
N THR A 207 10.68 -18.57 -16.95
CA THR A 207 11.39 -19.84 -17.19
C THR A 207 10.61 -21.03 -16.61
N ILE A 208 9.98 -20.84 -15.44
CA ILE A 208 9.27 -21.91 -14.71
C ILE A 208 7.85 -22.12 -15.26
N TRP A 209 7.13 -21.02 -15.56
CA TRP A 209 5.75 -21.03 -16.05
C TRP A 209 5.56 -20.07 -17.23
N PRO A 210 5.98 -20.46 -18.45
CA PRO A 210 5.80 -19.66 -19.66
C PRO A 210 4.34 -19.26 -19.91
N GLN A 211 3.39 -20.12 -19.53
CA GLN A 211 1.94 -19.89 -19.66
C GLN A 211 1.42 -18.70 -18.84
N LEU A 212 2.17 -18.18 -17.87
CA LEU A 212 1.84 -16.93 -17.19
C LEU A 212 2.04 -15.71 -18.09
N PHE A 213 2.67 -15.86 -19.25
CA PHE A 213 3.08 -14.78 -20.16
C PHE A 213 2.59 -14.96 -21.60
N SER A 214 2.07 -16.14 -21.96
CA SER A 214 1.48 -16.45 -23.27
C SER A 214 -0.04 -16.58 -23.19
N ASP A 215 -0.76 -16.11 -24.21
CA ASP A 215 -2.22 -16.23 -24.35
C ASP A 215 -3.01 -15.76 -23.13
N ILE A 216 -2.56 -14.69 -22.46
CA ILE A 216 -3.14 -14.21 -21.20
C ILE A 216 -4.41 -13.38 -21.40
N GLN A 217 -5.27 -13.39 -20.38
CA GLN A 217 -6.41 -12.46 -20.27
C GLN A 217 -6.23 -11.55 -19.04
N ILE A 218 -6.52 -10.26 -19.16
CA ILE A 218 -6.60 -9.35 -18.01
C ILE A 218 -8.04 -8.87 -17.82
N CYS A 219 -8.55 -9.03 -16.60
CA CYS A 219 -9.87 -8.56 -16.17
C CYS A 219 -9.71 -7.49 -15.09
N MET A 220 -10.13 -6.26 -15.41
CA MET A 220 -10.14 -5.15 -14.46
C MET A 220 -11.48 -5.10 -13.71
N ILE A 221 -11.43 -5.15 -12.38
CA ILE A 221 -12.61 -5.00 -11.52
C ILE A 221 -12.80 -3.52 -11.17
N LYS A 222 -14.03 -3.04 -11.29
CA LYS A 222 -14.42 -1.68 -10.91
C LYS A 222 -14.33 -1.48 -9.39
N SER A 223 -13.75 -0.35 -8.97
CA SER A 223 -13.74 0.08 -7.57
C SER A 223 -15.15 0.22 -6.99
N SER A 224 -15.27 -0.02 -5.69
CA SER A 224 -16.53 0.18 -4.97
C SER A 224 -16.88 1.67 -4.90
N SER A 225 -18.17 2.01 -4.92
CA SER A 225 -18.60 3.38 -4.66
C SER A 225 -18.41 3.75 -3.18
N PRO A 226 -17.93 4.97 -2.86
CA PRO A 226 -17.84 5.45 -1.50
C PRO A 226 -19.22 5.58 -0.84
N VAL A 227 -19.29 5.35 0.47
CA VAL A 227 -20.54 5.45 1.23
C VAL A 227 -20.49 6.65 2.18
N SER A 228 -21.58 7.42 2.24
CA SER A 228 -21.75 8.56 3.15
C SER A 228 -22.53 8.16 4.41
N ASP A 229 -22.56 9.04 5.40
CA ASP A 229 -23.44 8.96 6.59
C ASP A 229 -23.25 7.72 7.46
N VAL A 230 -22.03 7.17 7.47
CA VAL A 230 -21.65 6.02 8.31
C VAL A 230 -21.53 6.39 9.79
N LEU A 231 -21.22 7.65 10.08
CA LEU A 231 -21.16 8.22 11.43
C LEU A 231 -22.43 9.01 11.76
N PRO A 232 -22.82 9.04 13.04
CA PRO A 232 -23.76 10.03 13.55
C PRO A 232 -23.32 11.48 13.27
N THR A 233 -24.30 12.38 13.11
CA THR A 233 -24.07 13.81 12.83
C THR A 233 -23.22 14.50 13.88
N ASN A 234 -23.48 14.22 15.16
CA ASN A 234 -22.71 14.80 16.25
C ASN A 234 -21.61 13.82 16.69
N PRO A 235 -20.35 14.27 16.80
CA PRO A 235 -19.25 13.45 17.26
C PRO A 235 -19.52 12.92 18.68
N TRP A 236 -19.11 11.68 18.91
CA TRP A 236 -19.18 11.09 20.25
C TRP A 236 -17.85 11.30 20.96
N THR A 237 -17.90 11.57 22.26
CA THR A 237 -16.69 11.53 23.11
C THR A 237 -16.16 10.11 23.21
N ALA A 238 -14.88 9.95 23.50
CA ALA A 238 -14.21 8.68 23.73
C ALA A 238 -14.92 7.89 24.85
N ALA A 239 -15.33 8.57 25.93
CA ALA A 239 -16.15 7.98 27.00
C ALA A 239 -17.50 7.45 26.50
N LYS A 240 -18.19 8.20 25.63
CA LYS A 240 -19.46 7.74 25.05
C LYS A 240 -19.26 6.55 24.13
N ILE A 241 -18.19 6.53 23.34
CA ILE A 241 -17.83 5.39 22.48
C ILE A 241 -17.59 4.14 23.35
N MET A 242 -16.79 4.26 24.41
CA MET A 242 -16.46 3.14 25.31
C MET A 242 -17.68 2.59 26.05
N ASN A 243 -18.53 3.44 26.62
CA ASN A 243 -19.79 3.03 27.24
C ASN A 243 -20.73 2.30 26.26
N ARG A 244 -20.59 2.54 24.95
CA ARG A 244 -21.34 1.82 23.91
C ARG A 244 -20.66 0.54 23.45
N MET A 245 -19.36 0.37 23.70
CA MET A 245 -18.66 -0.89 23.45
C MET A 245 -18.20 -1.66 24.68
N SER A 246 -18.63 -1.35 25.89
CA SER A 246 -18.59 -2.33 26.97
C SER A 246 -19.60 -1.96 28.05
N SER A 247 -20.10 -2.97 28.73
CA SER A 247 -20.83 -2.81 30.00
C SER A 247 -19.98 -3.28 31.19
N ASP A 248 -18.72 -3.67 30.95
CA ASP A 248 -17.78 -4.08 31.99
C ASP A 248 -17.28 -2.86 32.77
N GLU A 249 -17.73 -2.72 34.01
CA GLU A 249 -17.37 -1.63 34.90
C GLU A 249 -15.87 -1.55 35.17
N SER A 250 -15.17 -2.69 35.22
CA SER A 250 -13.72 -2.73 35.46
C SER A 250 -12.94 -2.12 34.30
N LEU A 251 -13.34 -2.46 33.07
CA LEU A 251 -12.78 -1.92 31.84
C LEU A 251 -13.12 -0.44 31.67
N LEU A 252 -14.34 -0.01 32.01
CA LEU A 252 -14.74 1.40 31.99
C LEU A 252 -13.96 2.22 33.02
N HIS A 253 -13.72 1.68 34.21
CA HIS A 253 -12.88 2.32 35.23
C HIS A 253 -11.42 2.42 34.78
N LEU A 254 -10.86 1.34 34.20
CA LEU A 254 -9.52 1.35 33.62
C LEU A 254 -9.41 2.42 32.53
N PHE A 255 -10.41 2.50 31.65
CA PHE A 255 -10.45 3.50 30.59
C PHE A 255 -10.49 4.91 31.15
N ALA A 256 -11.36 5.21 32.13
CA ALA A 256 -11.42 6.52 32.78
C ALA A 256 -10.08 6.90 33.43
N THR A 257 -9.47 5.99 34.19
CA THR A 257 -8.16 6.19 34.83
C THR A 257 -7.07 6.51 33.79
N GLN A 258 -7.13 5.84 32.64
CA GLN A 258 -6.14 6.06 31.59
C GLN A 258 -6.36 7.33 30.80
N LEU A 259 -7.62 7.73 30.57
CA LEU A 259 -7.96 9.04 30.03
C LEU A 259 -7.40 10.16 30.93
N ASP A 260 -7.47 10.02 32.26
CA ASP A 260 -6.87 11.00 33.17
C ASP A 260 -5.35 11.08 33.02
N SER A 261 -4.69 9.95 32.73
CA SER A 261 -3.24 9.89 32.48
C SER A 261 -2.82 10.35 31.08
N LEU A 262 -3.69 10.15 30.10
CA LEU A 262 -3.56 10.57 28.70
C LEU A 262 -4.45 11.80 28.52
N SER A 263 -4.07 12.95 29.11
CA SER A 263 -4.78 14.24 29.04
C SER A 263 -6.11 14.16 28.29
N VAL A 264 -7.22 13.92 28.99
CA VAL A 264 -8.56 13.63 28.42
C VAL A 264 -8.94 14.56 27.25
N HIS A 265 -8.48 15.80 27.31
CA HIS A 265 -8.65 16.80 26.27
C HIS A 265 -8.04 16.37 24.92
N ASP A 266 -6.89 15.70 24.92
CA ASP A 266 -6.15 15.35 23.71
C ASP A 266 -6.87 14.25 22.89
N ILE A 267 -7.49 13.27 23.55
CA ILE A 267 -8.18 12.19 22.85
C ILE A 267 -9.59 12.57 22.38
N ASP A 268 -10.38 13.29 23.17
CA ASP A 268 -11.68 13.78 22.70
C ASP A 268 -11.52 14.79 21.56
N ASN A 269 -10.49 15.66 21.63
CA ASN A 269 -10.13 16.53 20.52
C ASN A 269 -9.73 15.72 19.29
N LYS A 270 -8.89 14.69 19.45
CA LYS A 270 -8.45 13.86 18.32
C LYS A 270 -9.60 13.07 17.70
N VAL A 271 -10.49 12.51 18.52
CA VAL A 271 -11.71 11.84 18.07
C VAL A 271 -12.59 12.81 17.28
N SER A 272 -12.81 14.02 17.80
CA SER A 272 -13.62 15.04 17.13
C SER A 272 -13.01 15.50 15.79
N GLU A 273 -11.68 15.68 15.75
CA GLU A 273 -10.92 16.02 14.54
C GLU A 273 -11.09 14.94 13.46
N LEU A 274 -10.86 13.67 13.82
CA LEU A 274 -11.01 12.51 12.94
C LEU A 274 -12.46 12.32 12.48
N TRP A 275 -13.44 12.61 13.34
CA TRP A 275 -14.86 12.49 13.03
C TRP A 275 -15.30 13.52 12.00
N SER A 276 -14.81 14.74 12.13
CA SER A 276 -15.14 15.86 11.24
C SER A 276 -14.54 15.69 9.83
N HIS A 277 -13.37 15.07 9.76
CA HIS A 277 -12.64 14.81 8.50
C HIS A 277 -12.70 13.33 8.09
N ALA A 278 -13.69 12.60 8.59
CA ALA A 278 -13.81 11.18 8.33
C ALA A 278 -14.00 10.91 6.83
N PRO A 279 -13.05 10.23 6.17
CA PRO A 279 -13.16 9.94 4.74
C PRO A 279 -14.33 8.99 4.47
N LYS A 280 -14.87 9.04 3.25
CA LYS A 280 -15.96 8.15 2.84
C LYS A 280 -15.45 6.72 2.71
N PRO A 281 -16.02 5.72 3.42
CA PRO A 281 -15.53 4.35 3.34
C PRO A 281 -15.72 3.70 1.97
N VAL A 282 -14.70 2.96 1.54
CA VAL A 282 -14.66 2.15 0.32
C VAL A 282 -14.24 0.71 0.65
N VAL A 283 -14.59 -0.24 -0.21
CA VAL A 283 -14.07 -1.60 -0.14
C VAL A 283 -12.63 -1.57 -0.65
N HIS A 284 -11.68 -2.04 0.16
CA HIS A 284 -10.27 -2.10 -0.21
C HIS A 284 -10.04 -3.21 -1.24
N ALA A 285 -9.00 -3.07 -2.07
CA ALA A 285 -8.77 -3.88 -3.26
C ALA A 285 -8.75 -5.39 -2.97
N GLU A 286 -8.14 -5.81 -1.86
CA GLU A 286 -8.03 -7.23 -1.50
C GLU A 286 -9.41 -7.83 -1.22
N VAL A 287 -10.23 -7.10 -0.45
CA VAL A 287 -11.58 -7.50 -0.06
C VAL A 287 -12.52 -7.41 -1.27
N LEU A 288 -12.35 -6.42 -2.14
CA LEU A 288 -13.11 -6.24 -3.38
C LEU A 288 -12.85 -7.39 -4.35
N LEU A 289 -11.59 -7.77 -4.53
CA LEU A 289 -11.19 -8.87 -5.40
C LEU A 289 -11.70 -10.21 -4.85
N HIS A 290 -11.63 -10.42 -3.53
CA HIS A 290 -12.20 -11.60 -2.89
C HIS A 290 -13.72 -11.70 -3.13
N ASP A 291 -14.47 -10.61 -2.89
CA ASP A 291 -15.91 -10.57 -3.12
C ASP A 291 -16.27 -10.85 -4.59
N TRP A 292 -15.53 -10.28 -5.53
CA TRP A 292 -15.72 -10.56 -6.95
C TRP A 292 -15.46 -12.04 -7.28
N LEU A 293 -14.40 -12.64 -6.72
CA LEU A 293 -14.08 -14.05 -6.94
C LEU A 293 -15.17 -14.97 -6.41
N GLU A 294 -15.69 -14.72 -5.20
CA GLU A 294 -16.75 -15.54 -4.60
C GLU A 294 -18.06 -15.49 -5.40
N ASN A 295 -18.37 -14.34 -6.00
CA ASN A 295 -19.65 -14.10 -6.68
C ASN A 295 -19.61 -14.33 -8.21
N THR A 296 -18.49 -14.79 -8.75
CA THR A 296 -18.35 -15.15 -10.16
C THR A 296 -18.33 -16.66 -10.36
N GLU A 297 -18.56 -17.12 -11.60
CA GLU A 297 -18.61 -18.56 -11.91
C GLU A 297 -17.33 -19.27 -11.45
N GLY A 298 -17.51 -20.45 -10.83
CA GLY A 298 -16.43 -21.21 -10.19
C GLY A 298 -16.06 -20.72 -8.78
N GLY A 299 -16.51 -19.53 -8.36
CA GLY A 299 -16.34 -19.00 -7.02
C GLY A 299 -14.87 -18.96 -6.58
N ILE A 300 -14.62 -19.36 -5.34
CA ILE A 300 -13.27 -19.53 -4.77
C ILE A 300 -12.79 -20.99 -4.81
N ARG A 301 -13.26 -21.83 -5.75
CA ARG A 301 -12.80 -23.22 -5.84
C ARG A 301 -11.29 -23.28 -6.16
N PRO A 302 -10.52 -24.19 -5.54
CA PRO A 302 -9.08 -24.30 -5.80
C PRO A 302 -8.76 -24.46 -7.29
N GLU A 303 -9.56 -25.23 -8.03
CA GLU A 303 -9.35 -25.47 -9.48
C GLU A 303 -9.38 -24.21 -10.33
N ARG A 304 -10.00 -23.13 -9.84
CA ARG A 304 -10.06 -21.84 -10.53
C ARG A 304 -8.75 -21.05 -10.41
N PHE A 305 -7.93 -21.32 -9.40
CA PHE A 305 -6.66 -20.62 -9.19
C PHE A 305 -5.53 -21.33 -9.91
N PHE A 306 -4.57 -20.56 -10.42
CA PHE A 306 -3.37 -21.13 -11.02
C PHE A 306 -2.64 -22.00 -9.99
N ASN A 307 -2.27 -23.22 -10.39
CA ASN A 307 -1.70 -24.26 -9.52
C ASN A 307 -2.52 -24.58 -8.26
N ARG A 308 -3.81 -24.24 -8.23
CA ARG A 308 -4.69 -24.35 -7.05
C ARG A 308 -4.26 -23.51 -5.86
N TRP A 309 -3.39 -22.51 -6.09
CA TRP A 309 -2.93 -21.60 -5.05
C TRP A 309 -3.89 -20.44 -4.90
N LYS A 310 -4.75 -20.54 -3.90
CA LYS A 310 -5.78 -19.55 -3.56
C LYS A 310 -5.14 -18.32 -2.94
N PHE A 311 -4.54 -17.47 -3.75
CA PHE A 311 -3.77 -16.32 -3.28
C PHE A 311 -4.21 -15.02 -3.97
N ILE A 312 -4.33 -13.97 -3.16
CA ILE A 312 -4.49 -12.59 -3.61
C ILE A 312 -3.22 -11.82 -3.23
N GLY A 313 -2.50 -11.32 -4.24
CA GLY A 313 -1.37 -10.42 -4.07
C GLY A 313 -1.83 -8.96 -4.08
N SER A 314 -1.21 -8.11 -3.27
CA SER A 314 -1.57 -6.69 -3.13
C SER A 314 -0.34 -5.78 -3.18
N SER A 315 -0.51 -4.56 -3.69
CA SER A 315 0.57 -3.58 -3.86
C SER A 315 1.21 -3.14 -2.56
N LYS A 316 0.46 -3.24 -1.45
CA LYS A 316 0.92 -3.11 -0.08
C LYS A 316 0.39 -4.29 0.74
N PRO A 317 1.07 -4.70 1.83
CA PRO A 317 0.48 -5.62 2.78
C PRO A 317 -0.96 -5.22 3.15
N PRO A 318 -1.88 -6.15 3.40
CA PRO A 318 -3.24 -5.81 3.81
C PRO A 318 -3.28 -4.90 5.03
N CYS A 319 -4.25 -3.97 5.09
CA CYS A 319 -4.48 -3.20 6.31
C CYS A 319 -5.06 -4.07 7.43
N LYS A 320 -5.08 -3.54 8.67
CA LYS A 320 -5.59 -4.28 9.84
C LYS A 320 -7.02 -4.80 9.62
N LEU A 321 -7.88 -3.98 9.01
CA LEU A 321 -9.28 -4.36 8.75
C LEU A 321 -9.42 -5.37 7.60
N CYS A 322 -8.59 -5.29 6.56
CA CYS A 322 -8.51 -6.34 5.55
C CYS A 322 -8.04 -7.66 6.18
N SER A 323 -7.02 -7.63 7.05
CA SER A 323 -6.58 -8.81 7.79
C SER A 323 -7.71 -9.43 8.60
N TYR A 324 -8.44 -8.62 9.37
CA TYR A 324 -9.58 -9.11 10.14
C TYR A 324 -10.69 -9.66 9.26
N PHE A 325 -10.92 -9.09 8.08
CA PHE A 325 -11.84 -9.69 7.12
C PHE A 325 -11.38 -11.09 6.71
N PHE A 326 -10.13 -11.27 6.28
CA PHE A 326 -9.65 -12.59 5.85
C PHE A 326 -9.57 -13.62 6.98
N ASP A 327 -9.37 -13.17 8.22
CA ASP A 327 -9.36 -14.06 9.39
C ASP A 327 -10.76 -14.49 9.83
N GLU A 328 -11.76 -13.59 9.75
CA GLU A 328 -13.13 -13.82 10.26
C GLU A 328 -14.12 -14.27 9.19
N TYR A 329 -13.84 -13.97 7.93
CA TYR A 329 -14.66 -14.40 6.80
C TYR A 329 -14.41 -15.89 6.51
N PRO A 330 -15.44 -16.69 6.21
CA PRO A 330 -15.28 -18.12 5.93
C PRO A 330 -14.63 -18.35 4.55
N THR A 331 -13.34 -18.08 4.45
CA THR A 331 -12.52 -18.21 3.25
C THR A 331 -11.15 -18.80 3.61
N ASP A 332 -10.63 -19.62 2.70
CA ASP A 332 -9.29 -20.19 2.69
C ASP A 332 -8.40 -19.52 1.62
N VAL A 333 -8.88 -18.44 1.00
CA VAL A 333 -8.05 -17.55 0.17
C VAL A 333 -7.04 -16.83 1.06
N GLN A 334 -5.78 -16.97 0.71
CA GLN A 334 -4.66 -16.41 1.45
C GLN A 334 -4.28 -15.03 0.90
N VAL A 335 -3.85 -14.16 1.81
CA VAL A 335 -3.26 -12.85 1.52
C VAL A 335 -1.92 -12.73 2.23
N ARG A 336 -1.17 -11.67 1.93
CA ARG A 336 0.08 -11.36 2.65
C ARG A 336 -0.21 -11.03 4.12
N PRO A 337 0.77 -11.22 5.05
CA PRO A 337 0.68 -10.70 6.40
C PRO A 337 0.41 -9.19 6.40
N SER A 338 -0.39 -8.71 7.36
CA SER A 338 -0.82 -7.32 7.42
C SER A 338 0.23 -6.36 7.99
N HIS A 339 0.29 -5.12 7.50
CA HIS A 339 1.10 -4.05 8.10
C HIS A 339 0.47 -3.46 9.39
N GLN A 340 -0.70 -3.93 9.80
CA GLN A 340 -1.40 -3.55 11.05
C GLN A 340 -1.85 -2.09 11.20
N ASN A 341 -1.84 -1.27 10.13
CA ASN A 341 -2.43 0.08 10.20
C ASN A 341 -3.94 -0.03 9.97
N ALA A 342 -4.72 0.72 10.74
CA ALA A 342 -6.16 0.82 10.60
C ALA A 342 -6.53 2.10 9.82
N TYR A 343 -7.42 1.98 8.85
CA TYR A 343 -7.92 3.11 8.07
C TYR A 343 -9.42 3.24 8.26
N PHE A 344 -9.89 4.47 8.50
CA PHE A 344 -11.32 4.75 8.61
C PHE A 344 -12.06 4.49 7.28
N ALA A 345 -11.39 4.76 6.15
CA ALA A 345 -11.91 4.60 4.80
C ALA A 345 -12.05 3.13 4.37
N TRP A 346 -12.64 2.28 5.21
CA TRP A 346 -12.80 0.84 4.98
C TRP A 346 -14.25 0.42 5.24
N ARG A 347 -14.82 -0.42 4.38
CA ARG A 347 -16.13 -1.04 4.58
C ARG A 347 -16.19 -2.48 4.07
N MET A 348 -17.19 -3.22 4.55
CA MET A 348 -17.57 -4.54 4.02
C MET A 348 -18.06 -4.44 2.56
N PRO A 349 -17.93 -5.54 1.78
CA PRO A 349 -18.51 -5.67 0.46
C PRO A 349 -20.02 -5.42 0.38
N ASP A 350 -20.44 -5.06 -0.83
CA ASP A 350 -21.83 -4.88 -1.19
C ASP A 350 -22.55 -6.22 -1.29
N VAL A 351 -23.83 -6.27 -0.91
CA VAL A 351 -24.66 -7.47 -1.02
C VAL A 351 -25.84 -7.17 -1.92
N TYR A 352 -26.07 -8.00 -2.92
CA TYR A 352 -27.12 -7.81 -3.92
C TYR A 352 -28.30 -8.77 -3.69
N THR A 353 -29.47 -8.41 -4.21
CA THR A 353 -30.72 -9.18 -4.03
C THR A 353 -30.59 -10.65 -4.48
N HIS A 354 -29.88 -10.91 -5.57
CA HIS A 354 -29.67 -12.25 -6.11
C HIS A 354 -28.85 -13.17 -5.19
N GLN A 355 -28.03 -12.62 -4.29
CA GLN A 355 -27.22 -13.39 -3.34
C GLN A 355 -28.03 -13.88 -2.12
N GLY A 356 -29.25 -13.38 -1.93
CA GLY A 356 -30.17 -13.86 -0.90
C GLY A 356 -29.83 -13.43 0.54
N LYS A 357 -30.67 -13.90 1.47
CA LYS A 357 -30.60 -13.51 2.90
C LYS A 357 -29.35 -14.03 3.62
N GLN A 358 -28.81 -15.17 3.18
CA GLN A 358 -27.61 -15.77 3.78
C GLN A 358 -26.40 -14.84 3.66
N SER A 359 -26.19 -14.19 2.50
CA SER A 359 -25.09 -13.25 2.30
C SER A 359 -25.23 -11.99 3.17
N THR A 360 -26.46 -11.52 3.38
CA THR A 360 -26.74 -10.40 4.31
C THR A 360 -26.41 -10.79 5.76
N HIS A 361 -26.79 -12.00 6.17
CA HIS A 361 -26.50 -12.53 7.50
C HIS A 361 -25.00 -12.76 7.71
N LYS A 362 -24.31 -13.36 6.74
CA LYS A 362 -22.85 -13.55 6.73
C LYS A 362 -22.12 -12.23 6.88
N ARG A 363 -22.47 -11.21 6.07
CA ARG A 363 -21.90 -9.86 6.17
C ARG A 363 -22.08 -9.27 7.58
N LYS A 364 -23.25 -9.43 8.19
CA LYS A 364 -23.53 -8.96 9.55
C LYS A 364 -22.64 -9.66 10.58
N LEU A 365 -22.54 -10.99 10.53
CA LEU A 365 -21.72 -11.77 11.46
C LEU A 365 -20.25 -11.38 11.37
N VAL A 366 -19.68 -11.34 10.16
CA VAL A 366 -18.27 -10.96 9.97
C VAL A 366 -18.01 -9.54 10.46
N MET A 367 -18.90 -8.59 10.16
CA MET A 367 -18.76 -7.21 10.62
C MET A 367 -18.79 -7.10 12.17
N GLU A 368 -19.59 -7.92 12.84
CA GLU A 368 -19.64 -8.00 14.30
C GLU A 368 -18.38 -8.66 14.89
N SER A 369 -17.83 -9.68 14.23
CA SER A 369 -16.54 -10.30 14.61
C SER A 369 -15.38 -9.32 14.48
N ILE A 370 -15.26 -8.62 13.35
CA ILE A 370 -14.24 -7.58 13.13
C ILE A 370 -14.37 -6.48 14.20
N LYS A 371 -15.59 -6.04 14.51
CA LYS A 371 -15.83 -5.07 15.59
C LYS A 371 -15.37 -5.61 16.95
N THR A 372 -15.56 -6.90 17.23
CA THR A 372 -15.08 -7.53 18.46
C THR A 372 -13.56 -7.49 18.56
N ARG A 373 -12.85 -7.71 17.45
CA ARG A 373 -11.38 -7.55 17.40
C ARG A 373 -10.93 -6.10 17.59
N ILE A 374 -11.61 -5.14 16.97
CA ILE A 374 -11.37 -3.70 17.21
C ILE A 374 -11.53 -3.37 18.71
N ARG A 375 -12.56 -3.92 19.38
CA ARG A 375 -12.75 -3.74 20.82
C ARG A 375 -11.60 -4.34 21.61
N ALA A 376 -11.19 -5.56 21.29
CA ALA A 376 -10.05 -6.21 21.96
C ALA A 376 -8.75 -5.41 21.79
N ASP A 377 -8.50 -4.85 20.61
CA ASP A 377 -7.36 -3.99 20.33
C ASP A 377 -7.38 -2.69 21.15
N VAL A 378 -8.54 -2.04 21.25
CA VAL A 378 -8.70 -0.85 22.11
C VAL A 378 -8.38 -1.20 23.56
N VAL A 379 -8.94 -2.29 24.09
CA VAL A 379 -8.67 -2.75 25.47
C VAL A 379 -7.20 -3.05 25.68
N ARG A 380 -6.58 -3.79 24.75
CA ARG A 380 -5.16 -4.12 24.81
C ARG A 380 -4.29 -2.86 24.78
N MET A 381 -4.56 -1.94 23.86
CA MET A 381 -3.78 -0.71 23.71
C MET A 381 -3.89 0.18 24.93
N LEU A 382 -5.07 0.22 25.55
CA LEU A 382 -5.26 0.83 26.86
C LEU A 382 -4.36 0.16 27.90
N SER A 383 -4.50 -1.15 28.12
CA SER A 383 -3.71 -1.87 29.12
C SER A 383 -2.19 -1.74 28.95
N GLU A 384 -1.70 -1.82 27.72
CA GLU A 384 -0.26 -1.86 27.42
C GLU A 384 0.35 -0.50 27.08
N LYS A 385 -0.49 0.51 26.76
CA LYS A 385 -0.09 1.84 26.25
C LYS A 385 0.78 1.76 24.99
N LEU A 386 0.56 0.76 24.15
CA LEU A 386 1.33 0.48 22.95
C LEU A 386 0.43 0.23 21.74
N ALA A 387 0.63 1.02 20.70
CA ALA A 387 -0.08 0.90 19.44
C ALA A 387 0.55 -0.14 18.51
N ASP A 388 -0.28 -0.80 17.70
CA ASP A 388 0.20 -1.60 16.56
C ASP A 388 0.45 -0.71 15.34
N GLY A 389 0.96 -1.33 14.28
CA GLY A 389 1.13 -0.70 12.99
C GLY A 389 2.56 -0.23 12.73
N ARG A 390 2.78 0.19 11.50
CA ARG A 390 4.06 0.68 11.00
C ARG A 390 3.94 2.17 10.67
N PRO A 391 5.02 2.95 10.83
CA PRO A 391 5.06 4.33 10.35
C PRO A 391 4.72 4.45 8.85
N HIS A 392 5.10 3.43 8.08
CA HIS A 392 4.83 3.35 6.65
C HIS A 392 4.12 2.03 6.32
N ASP A 393 3.13 2.11 5.42
CA ASP A 393 2.32 0.97 4.99
C ASP A 393 2.95 0.16 3.85
N SER A 394 4.04 0.68 3.28
CA SER A 394 4.77 0.04 2.19
C SER A 394 5.92 -0.79 2.77
N SER A 395 6.03 -2.05 2.34
CA SER A 395 7.22 -2.86 2.59
C SER A 395 7.97 -3.09 1.27
N ALA A 396 9.30 -3.06 1.33
CA ALA A 396 10.17 -3.55 0.26
C ALA A 396 10.06 -5.08 0.21
N TYR A 397 8.89 -5.58 -0.18
CA TYR A 397 8.63 -7.02 -0.25
C TYR A 397 9.47 -7.58 -1.38
N ILE A 398 10.47 -8.38 -1.03
CA ILE A 398 11.45 -9.04 -1.91
C ILE A 398 12.38 -8.01 -2.56
N SER A 399 13.39 -7.59 -1.79
CA SER A 399 14.60 -6.95 -2.30
C SER A 399 15.63 -7.99 -2.73
N LEU A 400 15.53 -9.24 -2.28
CA LEU A 400 16.56 -10.24 -2.51
C LEU A 400 15.94 -11.64 -2.66
N TRP A 401 15.40 -11.97 -3.85
CA TRP A 401 15.45 -13.39 -4.23
C TRP A 401 16.94 -13.72 -4.37
N ARG A 402 17.51 -14.24 -3.29
CA ARG A 402 18.88 -14.71 -3.25
C ARG A 402 18.87 -16.01 -4.04
N GLY A 403 19.04 -15.89 -5.36
CA GLY A 403 19.30 -17.04 -6.21
C GLY A 403 20.43 -17.86 -5.59
N THR A 404 20.42 -19.16 -5.85
CA THR A 404 21.38 -20.15 -5.34
C THR A 404 22.82 -19.95 -5.86
N ALA A 405 23.29 -18.71 -6.00
CA ALA A 405 24.68 -18.39 -6.27
C ALA A 405 25.47 -18.46 -4.95
N SER A 406 26.01 -19.64 -4.69
CA SER A 406 27.08 -19.85 -3.73
C SER A 406 28.33 -19.09 -4.18
N GLY A 407 28.52 -17.88 -3.66
CA GLY A 407 29.74 -17.09 -3.80
C GLY A 407 29.87 -16.10 -2.63
N PRO A 408 31.09 -15.82 -2.11
CA PRO A 408 31.27 -14.81 -1.08
C PRO A 408 30.88 -13.43 -1.62
N ARG A 409 30.18 -12.64 -0.80
CA ARG A 409 29.89 -11.22 -1.09
C ARG A 409 31.09 -10.36 -0.66
N ASP A 410 31.53 -9.48 -1.55
CA ASP A 410 32.16 -8.22 -1.16
C ASP A 410 31.03 -7.22 -0.86
N ASP A 411 30.62 -7.14 0.40
CA ASP A 411 29.64 -6.15 0.88
C ASP A 411 30.32 -4.79 1.16
N THR A 412 31.07 -4.27 0.18
CA THR A 412 31.63 -2.90 0.21
C THR A 412 31.65 -2.28 -1.18
N ALA A 413 30.48 -2.09 -1.80
CA ALA A 413 30.38 -1.09 -2.86
C ALA A 413 30.41 0.28 -2.18
N SER A 414 31.52 1.00 -2.33
CA SER A 414 31.67 2.37 -1.83
C SER A 414 30.64 3.27 -2.52
N LEU A 415 30.05 4.23 -1.79
CA LEU A 415 29.21 5.30 -2.38
C LEU A 415 29.91 6.00 -3.56
N GLU A 416 31.24 6.04 -3.51
CA GLU A 416 32.12 6.59 -4.55
C GLU A 416 32.11 5.76 -5.84
N GLU A 417 31.97 4.44 -5.73
CA GLU A 417 31.92 3.51 -6.86
C GLU A 417 30.57 3.61 -7.60
N THR A 418 29.48 3.78 -6.86
CA THR A 418 28.16 4.09 -7.43
C THR A 418 28.09 5.49 -8.07
N ALA A 419 28.80 6.47 -7.52
CA ALA A 419 28.88 7.82 -8.09
C ALA A 419 29.69 7.83 -9.41
N GLN A 420 30.81 7.10 -9.46
CA GLN A 420 31.64 6.95 -10.66
C GLN A 420 30.88 6.24 -11.80
N LEU A 421 30.05 5.24 -11.47
CA LEU A 421 29.19 4.57 -12.45
C LEU A 421 28.15 5.53 -13.04
N LEU A 422 27.53 6.38 -12.22
CA LEU A 422 26.58 7.42 -12.67
C LEU A 422 27.25 8.50 -13.53
N GLU A 423 28.46 8.95 -13.19
CA GLU A 423 29.24 9.89 -14.01
C GLU A 423 29.68 9.29 -15.34
N SER A 424 29.98 8.00 -15.41
CA SER A 424 30.32 7.35 -16.67
C SER A 424 29.13 7.27 -17.64
N CYS A 425 27.90 7.19 -17.11
CA CYS A 425 26.66 7.14 -17.90
C CYS A 425 26.22 8.51 -18.44
N THR A 426 26.51 9.60 -17.73
CA THR A 426 26.22 10.96 -18.21
C THR A 426 27.13 11.35 -19.39
N VAL A 427 28.40 10.94 -19.36
CA VAL A 427 29.36 11.21 -20.45
C VAL A 427 29.01 10.47 -21.74
N ALA A 428 28.48 9.24 -21.65
CA ALA A 428 28.07 8.47 -22.83
C ALA A 428 26.88 9.10 -23.57
N THR A 429 25.99 9.80 -22.85
CA THR A 429 24.79 10.41 -23.43
C THR A 429 25.08 11.74 -24.14
N ILE A 430 26.14 12.46 -23.72
CA ILE A 430 26.54 13.74 -24.32
C ILE A 430 27.24 13.55 -25.69
N GLN A 431 27.76 12.35 -25.99
CA GLN A 431 28.43 12.09 -27.28
C GLN A 431 27.49 11.72 -28.44
N GLU A 432 26.19 11.48 -28.21
CA GLU A 432 25.24 11.10 -29.29
C GLU A 432 24.27 12.20 -29.74
N GLN A 433 24.23 13.37 -29.11
CA GLN A 433 23.30 14.45 -29.49
C GLN A 433 24.00 15.79 -29.67
N GLY A 434 24.81 15.88 -30.72
CA GLY A 434 25.26 17.14 -31.30
C GLY A 434 24.54 17.44 -32.62
N ALA A 435 23.41 18.17 -32.57
CA ALA A 435 22.93 19.03 -33.67
C ALA A 435 21.75 19.90 -33.19
N THR A 436 22.07 21.17 -32.91
CA THR A 436 21.30 22.43 -33.03
C THR A 436 19.80 22.39 -33.36
N ASP A 437 18.98 23.07 -32.55
CA ASP A 437 18.46 24.40 -32.91
C ASP A 437 17.75 25.11 -31.74
N GLN A 438 18.02 26.41 -31.63
CA GLN A 438 17.41 27.36 -30.69
C GLN A 438 16.02 27.77 -31.19
N GLU A 439 14.98 27.71 -30.35
CA GLU A 439 13.99 28.79 -30.34
C GLU A 439 13.20 28.87 -29.02
N SER A 440 12.78 30.11 -28.77
CA SER A 440 12.44 30.77 -27.53
C SER A 440 11.20 30.28 -26.78
N ALA A 441 11.31 30.36 -25.46
CA ALA A 441 10.22 30.32 -24.50
C ALA A 441 9.31 31.54 -24.62
N GLU A 442 7.99 31.33 -24.66
CA GLU A 442 7.00 32.21 -24.03
C GLU A 442 5.59 31.56 -24.05
N GLY A 443 4.92 31.55 -22.89
CA GLY A 443 3.47 31.41 -22.79
C GLY A 443 2.91 30.01 -22.52
N VAL A 444 2.57 29.73 -21.26
CA VAL A 444 1.18 29.54 -20.77
C VAL A 444 1.29 29.15 -19.29
N VAL A 445 1.27 30.17 -18.42
CA VAL A 445 0.96 30.01 -17.00
C VAL A 445 -0.55 30.12 -16.85
N LYS A 446 -1.20 29.00 -16.57
CA LYS A 446 -2.40 28.86 -15.75
C LYS A 446 -2.85 27.41 -15.85
N VAL A 447 -2.93 26.73 -14.71
CA VAL A 447 -4.01 25.80 -14.31
C VAL A 447 -3.55 25.02 -13.07
N LEU A 448 -4.18 25.40 -11.96
CA LEU A 448 -4.62 24.58 -10.82
C LEU A 448 -3.71 24.43 -9.59
N ASP A 449 -4.03 25.32 -8.63
CA ASP A 449 -4.15 25.06 -7.20
C ASP A 449 -4.58 23.62 -6.85
N GLY A 450 -3.83 23.01 -5.94
CA GLY A 450 -4.15 21.73 -5.30
C GLY A 450 -3.20 21.42 -4.15
N TYR A 451 -2.87 22.42 -3.31
CA TYR A 451 -1.75 22.38 -2.35
C TYR A 451 -2.15 22.13 -0.89
N HIS A 452 -3.15 21.30 -0.59
CA HIS A 452 -3.55 21.04 0.82
C HIS A 452 -3.55 19.58 1.28
N GLU A 453 -3.14 18.61 0.47
CA GLU A 453 -3.07 17.20 0.90
C GLU A 453 -1.65 16.64 1.08
N GLU A 454 -0.60 17.37 0.68
CA GLU A 454 0.79 16.89 0.79
C GLU A 454 1.40 17.04 2.20
N GLU A 455 0.77 17.79 3.11
CA GLU A 455 1.35 18.12 4.43
C GLU A 455 1.13 17.06 5.53
N ILE A 456 0.32 16.03 5.27
CA ILE A 456 -0.13 15.08 6.32
C ILE A 456 0.61 13.74 6.27
N LEU A 457 1.38 13.45 5.21
CA LEU A 457 1.96 12.11 5.03
C LEU A 457 3.20 11.82 5.91
N PHE A 458 3.87 12.85 6.47
CA PHE A 458 5.15 12.66 7.19
C PHE A 458 5.40 13.56 8.41
N LYS A 459 4.39 14.19 9.03
CA LYS A 459 4.56 14.86 10.35
C LYS A 459 4.71 13.82 11.48
N GLY A 460 5.90 13.22 11.53
CA GLY A 460 6.32 12.28 12.55
C GLY A 460 7.76 12.56 12.94
N LYS A 461 8.02 13.73 13.56
CA LYS A 461 9.13 14.02 14.51
C LYS A 461 9.24 15.54 14.75
N THR A 462 8.46 16.07 15.69
CA THR A 462 8.78 17.38 16.31
C THR A 462 8.40 17.44 17.80
N ALA A 463 8.12 16.29 18.43
CA ALA A 463 7.69 16.25 19.84
C ALA A 463 8.71 15.62 20.82
N VAL A 464 9.93 15.28 20.37
CA VAL A 464 10.92 14.59 21.22
C VAL A 464 11.95 15.52 21.87
N ARG A 465 12.03 16.81 21.51
CA ARG A 465 13.06 17.72 22.05
C ARG A 465 12.64 18.56 23.27
N LYS A 466 11.40 18.48 23.77
CA LYS A 466 10.94 19.33 24.91
C LYS A 466 10.96 18.68 26.30
N THR A 467 11.35 17.40 26.43
CA THR A 467 11.31 16.71 27.74
C THR A 467 12.68 16.50 28.40
N VAL A 468 13.78 16.97 27.78
CA VAL A 468 15.13 16.86 28.37
C VAL A 468 15.68 18.19 28.89
N GLN A 469 15.14 19.34 28.44
CA GLN A 469 15.65 20.65 28.85
C GLN A 469 15.13 21.13 30.23
N ASN A 470 14.01 20.60 30.73
CA ASN A 470 13.40 21.05 32.01
C ASN A 470 13.77 20.21 33.24
N ARG A 471 14.89 19.48 33.22
CA ARG A 471 15.42 18.77 34.41
C ARG A 471 16.83 19.20 34.83
N GLN A 472 17.34 20.31 34.30
CA GLN A 472 18.65 20.85 34.69
C GLN A 472 18.61 22.28 35.27
N GLU A 473 17.45 22.80 35.65
CA GLU A 473 17.34 24.12 36.31
C GLU A 473 16.68 24.08 37.71
N GLU A 474 16.66 22.92 38.37
CA GLU A 474 16.41 22.85 39.83
C GLU A 474 17.48 21.98 40.50
N GLN A 475 18.68 22.57 40.65
CA GLN A 475 19.62 22.31 41.75
C GLN A 475 20.36 23.59 42.12
#